data_AF-A0A1G4IKZ4-F1
#
_entry.id   AF-A0A1G4IKZ4-F1
#
_cell.length_a   1.000
_cell.length_b   1.000
_cell.length_c   1.000
_cell.angle_alpha   90.00
_cell.angle_beta   90.00
_cell.angle_gamma   90.00
#
_symmetry.space_group_name_H-M   'P 1'
#
loop_
_entity.id
_entity.type
_entity.pdbx_description
1 polymer ?
#
loop_
_entity_poly.entity_id
_entity_poly.type
_entity_poly.pdbx_seq_one_letter_code
_entity_poly.pdbx_strand_id
1 'polypeptide(L)'
;MVDKLTPPFVPPFQHTKMPAVPCRASKGHHQVQLQHSVITFGSPNVEDGSRFFRQVVEGVRTGSERVLPKDESRRCLSGESDGATSRRLQQLNTDLQQALQKLRQRDREETKLRRRLSVVQLKLEEAAERHSATIEHVLGLMDVYGSRMEEQRMELQRLRAKVNNCDKTSEGLRNEGVISAPVGVRGLKASAVQAENESLKNRVKSLTDEREELRKMTQRLQDEKEENLQTFSNIRNKLTADIMDKQEQIHQANKKLKELSDEAAARDILVQQVRLFVQMVCQPDFHVVKDTSLQPVDRSRTEPTGFVLVPLTLMLQGYSLLSNEDRDDLVELYRQRLT
;
A
#
# COMPACT_ATOMS: atom_id res chain seq x y z
N MET A 1 -36.86 33.61 -11.78
CA MET A 1 -36.39 33.33 -13.15
C MET A 1 -35.40 34.41 -13.55
N VAL A 2 -34.11 34.18 -13.36
CA VAL A 2 -32.99 34.56 -14.24
C VAL A 2 -31.81 33.75 -13.73
N ASP A 3 -31.38 32.79 -14.53
CA ASP A 3 -30.23 31.93 -14.31
C ASP A 3 -28.93 32.75 -14.29
N LYS A 4 -28.05 32.47 -13.32
CA LYS A 4 -26.64 32.86 -13.41
C LYS A 4 -25.79 31.61 -13.20
N LEU A 5 -25.18 31.24 -14.32
CA LEU A 5 -24.30 30.11 -14.56
C LEU A 5 -23.11 30.09 -13.58
N THR A 6 -23.02 29.00 -12.83
CA THR A 6 -21.79 28.49 -12.22
C THR A 6 -20.84 27.99 -13.32
N PRO A 7 -19.54 28.34 -13.32
CA PRO A 7 -18.57 27.59 -14.08
C PRO A 7 -18.22 26.29 -13.32
N PRO A 8 -18.19 25.12 -13.98
CA PRO A 8 -17.70 23.90 -13.37
C PRO A 8 -16.17 23.96 -13.29
N PHE A 9 -15.64 23.94 -12.08
CA PHE A 9 -14.21 23.76 -11.83
C PHE A 9 -13.87 22.28 -12.10
N VAL A 10 -13.43 21.98 -13.31
CA VAL A 10 -12.84 20.69 -13.68
C VAL A 10 -11.32 20.80 -13.56
N PRO A 11 -10.62 19.90 -12.86
CA PRO A 11 -9.16 19.88 -12.84
C PRO A 11 -8.62 19.38 -14.19
N PRO A 12 -7.61 20.04 -14.81
CA PRO A 12 -6.96 19.49 -15.99
C PRO A 12 -5.76 18.63 -15.55
N PHE A 13 -5.97 17.33 -15.43
CA PHE A 13 -4.87 16.36 -15.54
C PHE A 13 -5.16 15.43 -16.71
N GLN A 14 -5.04 15.97 -17.92
CA GLN A 14 -4.83 15.15 -19.10
C GLN A 14 -3.35 14.78 -19.15
N HIS A 15 -3.03 13.54 -18.79
CA HIS A 15 -1.75 12.94 -19.11
C HIS A 15 -1.64 12.81 -20.64
N THR A 16 -0.98 13.77 -21.27
CA THR A 16 -0.48 13.62 -22.65
C THR A 16 0.64 12.59 -22.64
N LYS A 17 0.30 11.35 -23.02
CA LYS A 17 1.28 10.35 -23.46
C LYS A 17 1.91 10.84 -24.76
N MET A 18 3.16 11.28 -24.69
CA MET A 18 4.02 11.41 -25.88
C MET A 18 4.91 10.15 -26.02
N PRO A 19 5.25 9.76 -27.26
CA PRO A 19 5.74 8.44 -27.57
C PRO A 19 7.21 8.25 -27.17
N ALA A 20 7.53 7.03 -26.73
CA ALA A 20 8.88 6.61 -26.41
C ALA A 20 9.77 6.66 -27.66
N VAL A 21 10.91 7.36 -27.54
CA VAL A 21 12.03 7.28 -28.48
C VAL A 21 12.83 5.99 -28.19
N PRO A 22 13.13 5.15 -29.18
CA PRO A 22 13.79 3.87 -28.96
C PRO A 22 15.31 4.04 -28.94
N CYS A 23 15.94 3.75 -27.79
CA CYS A 23 17.39 3.59 -27.68
C CYS A 23 17.78 2.15 -27.32
N ARG A 24 18.30 1.49 -28.36
CA ARG A 24 19.21 0.34 -28.47
C ARG A 24 19.59 -0.47 -27.22
N ALA A 25 19.09 -1.71 -27.23
CA ALA A 25 19.76 -3.00 -27.01
C ALA A 25 21.07 -3.04 -26.19
N SER A 26 20.98 -3.62 -24.99
CA SER A 26 22.04 -4.47 -24.43
C SER A 26 21.46 -5.66 -23.67
N LYS A 27 21.54 -6.82 -24.33
CA LYS A 27 21.69 -8.20 -23.84
C LYS A 27 21.32 -8.52 -22.37
N GLY A 28 20.31 -9.39 -22.26
CA GLY A 28 20.40 -10.62 -21.47
C GLY A 28 19.86 -10.56 -20.05
N HIS A 29 18.63 -11.03 -19.85
CA HIS A 29 18.30 -12.16 -18.97
C HIS A 29 16.78 -12.42 -18.95
N HIS A 30 16.43 -13.67 -18.66
CA HIS A 30 15.23 -14.39 -19.07
C HIS A 30 13.88 -13.72 -18.79
N GLN A 31 13.10 -13.59 -19.85
CA GLN A 31 11.67 -13.34 -19.85
C GLN A 31 10.96 -14.63 -19.40
N VAL A 32 10.49 -14.69 -18.16
CA VAL A 32 9.55 -15.73 -17.74
C VAL A 32 8.18 -15.35 -18.32
N GLN A 33 7.72 -16.12 -19.31
CA GLN A 33 6.35 -16.07 -19.80
C GLN A 33 5.38 -16.38 -18.64
N LEU A 34 4.54 -15.41 -18.29
CA LEU A 34 3.35 -15.62 -17.46
C LEU A 34 2.31 -16.40 -18.29
N GLN A 35 2.41 -17.73 -18.29
CA GLN A 35 1.33 -18.58 -18.82
C GLN A 35 0.18 -18.61 -17.81
N HIS A 36 -0.96 -18.07 -18.23
CA HIS A 36 -2.22 -18.15 -17.52
C HIS A 36 -2.77 -19.57 -17.70
N SER A 37 -3.00 -20.29 -16.60
CA SER A 37 -3.79 -21.52 -16.64
C SER A 37 -5.25 -21.19 -16.35
N VAL A 38 -6.05 -21.18 -17.42
CA VAL A 38 -7.51 -21.27 -17.38
C VAL A 38 -7.86 -22.73 -17.04
N ILE A 39 -8.56 -22.96 -15.93
CA ILE A 39 -9.16 -24.27 -15.63
C ILE A 39 -10.64 -24.18 -16.02
N THR A 40 -10.99 -24.82 -17.13
CA THR A 40 -12.38 -25.14 -17.50
C THR A 40 -12.78 -26.43 -16.79
N PHE A 41 -13.85 -26.40 -15.99
CA PHE A 41 -14.49 -27.60 -15.48
C PHE A 41 -15.31 -28.25 -16.60
N GLY A 42 -14.86 -29.41 -17.07
CA GLY A 42 -15.67 -30.30 -17.89
C GLY A 42 -16.54 -31.19 -16.99
N SER A 43 -17.86 -31.06 -17.12
CA SER A 43 -18.80 -32.13 -16.80
C SER A 43 -18.63 -33.27 -17.83
N PRO A 44 -18.88 -34.54 -17.47
CA PRO A 44 -20.15 -35.09 -17.94
C PRO A 44 -20.80 -36.14 -17.01
N ASN A 45 -22.13 -36.17 -17.08
CA ASN A 45 -22.93 -37.39 -16.89
C ASN A 45 -22.28 -38.58 -17.61
N VAL A 46 -21.98 -39.66 -16.88
CA VAL A 46 -21.92 -41.02 -17.45
C VAL A 46 -22.43 -42.00 -16.39
N GLU A 47 -23.53 -42.65 -16.73
CA GLU A 47 -24.14 -43.78 -16.03
C GLU A 47 -23.32 -45.06 -16.17
N ASP A 48 -23.52 -45.94 -15.20
CA ASP A 48 -23.38 -47.40 -15.18
C ASP A 48 -22.12 -48.08 -15.72
N GLY A 49 -21.34 -48.59 -14.76
CA GLY A 49 -20.78 -49.94 -14.84
C GLY A 49 -19.38 -50.07 -15.43
N SER A 50 -18.34 -49.88 -14.62
CA SER A 50 -17.19 -50.83 -14.59
C SER A 50 -16.22 -50.49 -13.46
N ARG A 51 -15.63 -51.55 -12.92
CA ARG A 51 -14.76 -51.57 -11.74
C ARG A 51 -13.35 -51.07 -12.05
N PHE A 52 -12.69 -50.70 -10.95
CA PHE A 52 -11.24 -50.64 -10.67
C PHE A 52 -10.53 -49.30 -10.90
N PHE A 53 -9.99 -48.81 -9.78
CA PHE A 53 -8.85 -47.91 -9.62
C PHE A 53 -8.09 -47.63 -10.92
N ARG A 54 -8.11 -46.37 -11.36
CA ARG A 54 -7.16 -45.86 -12.34
C ARG A 54 -6.30 -44.79 -11.69
N GLN A 55 -5.01 -45.11 -11.65
CA GLN A 55 -3.84 -44.30 -11.34
C GLN A 55 -4.06 -42.78 -11.42
N VAL A 56 -3.70 -42.11 -10.32
CA VAL A 56 -3.21 -40.74 -10.36
C VAL A 56 -1.99 -40.73 -11.29
N VAL A 57 -2.12 -40.08 -12.43
CA VAL A 57 -1.02 -39.77 -13.33
C VAL A 57 -0.17 -38.71 -12.64
N GLU A 58 0.94 -39.16 -12.06
CA GLU A 58 2.03 -38.31 -11.60
C GLU A 58 2.71 -37.72 -12.85
N GLY A 59 2.70 -36.39 -12.95
CA GLY A 59 3.36 -35.68 -14.04
C GLY A 59 4.87 -35.79 -13.92
N VAL A 60 5.47 -36.79 -14.56
CA VAL A 60 6.92 -36.83 -14.80
C VAL A 60 7.20 -36.15 -16.14
N ARG A 61 7.59 -34.88 -16.08
CA ARG A 61 8.40 -34.26 -17.14
C ARG A 61 9.85 -34.29 -16.71
N THR A 62 10.56 -35.34 -17.11
CA THR A 62 11.98 -35.27 -17.47
C THR A 62 12.27 -36.46 -18.37
N GLY A 63 12.54 -36.17 -19.65
CA GLY A 63 13.01 -37.17 -20.58
C GLY A 63 14.40 -37.63 -20.16
N SER A 64 14.51 -38.89 -19.77
CA SER A 64 15.74 -39.66 -19.87
C SER A 64 15.35 -41.14 -19.95
N GLU A 65 15.41 -41.68 -21.15
CA GLU A 65 15.20 -43.09 -21.44
C GLU A 65 16.43 -43.85 -20.91
N ARG A 66 16.24 -44.75 -19.93
CA ARG A 66 17.24 -45.75 -19.55
C ARG A 66 16.65 -47.12 -19.79
N VAL A 67 17.16 -47.79 -20.81
CA VAL A 67 16.97 -49.22 -21.04
C VAL A 67 17.66 -49.98 -19.91
N LEU A 68 16.90 -50.71 -19.10
CA LEU A 68 17.43 -51.69 -18.14
C LEU A 68 17.26 -53.09 -18.72
N PRO A 69 18.32 -53.91 -18.74
CA PRO A 69 18.24 -55.28 -19.21
C PRO A 69 17.48 -56.13 -18.19
N LYS A 70 16.67 -57.04 -18.74
CA LYS A 70 15.84 -58.00 -18.03
C LYS A 70 16.72 -59.21 -17.70
N ASP A 71 17.26 -59.28 -16.50
CA ASP A 71 17.87 -60.51 -15.99
C ASP A 71 16.97 -61.18 -14.96
N GLU A 72 16.50 -62.35 -15.35
CA GLU A 72 15.87 -63.34 -14.50
C GLU A 72 16.91 -63.93 -13.56
N SER A 73 16.69 -63.80 -12.25
CA SER A 73 17.30 -64.72 -11.28
C SER A 73 16.44 -64.81 -10.03
N ARG A 74 15.64 -65.88 -9.97
CA ARG A 74 15.16 -66.48 -8.73
C ARG A 74 16.37 -66.95 -7.91
N ARG A 75 16.44 -66.57 -6.62
CA ARG A 75 16.85 -67.46 -5.51
C ARG A 75 16.67 -66.79 -4.12
N CYS A 76 15.72 -67.35 -3.37
CA CYS A 76 15.62 -67.59 -1.94
C CYS A 76 16.45 -66.80 -0.89
N LEU A 77 15.70 -66.34 0.14
CA LEU A 77 15.98 -66.35 1.59
C LEU A 77 17.10 -65.46 2.17
N SER A 78 16.71 -64.37 2.86
CA SER A 78 17.26 -63.97 4.17
C SER A 78 16.43 -62.82 4.77
N GLY A 79 15.82 -63.07 5.93
CA GLY A 79 14.98 -62.13 6.70
C GLY A 79 15.74 -61.05 7.46
N GLU A 80 16.88 -60.58 6.94
CA GLU A 80 17.68 -59.51 7.58
C GLU A 80 17.69 -58.19 6.77
N SER A 81 17.12 -58.17 5.56
CA SER A 81 17.14 -56.99 4.68
C SER A 81 16.17 -55.87 5.09
N ASP A 82 15.12 -56.17 5.84
CA ASP A 82 14.08 -55.17 6.19
C ASP A 82 14.55 -54.17 7.24
N GLY A 83 15.49 -54.55 8.11
CA GLY A 83 16.05 -53.64 9.11
C GLY A 83 16.91 -52.54 8.50
N ALA A 84 17.71 -52.85 7.47
CA ALA A 84 18.59 -51.90 6.82
C ALA A 84 17.83 -50.93 5.89
N THR A 85 16.82 -51.42 5.18
CA THR A 85 15.92 -50.60 4.35
C THR A 85 15.04 -49.70 5.21
N SER A 86 14.51 -50.21 6.33
CA SER A 86 13.72 -49.43 7.30
C SER A 86 14.54 -48.30 7.95
N ARG A 87 15.79 -48.57 8.37
CA ARG A 87 16.70 -47.53 8.89
C ARG A 87 17.02 -46.46 7.83
N ARG A 88 17.25 -46.87 6.58
CA ARG A 88 17.44 -45.92 5.46
C ARG A 88 16.20 -45.06 5.23
N LEU A 89 15.01 -45.65 5.25
CA LEU A 89 13.75 -44.93 5.10
C LEU A 89 13.51 -43.92 6.25
N GLN A 90 13.80 -44.32 7.49
CA GLN A 90 13.74 -43.41 8.63
C GLN A 90 14.71 -42.23 8.47
N GLN A 91 15.95 -42.51 8.06
CA GLN A 91 16.95 -41.47 7.85
C GLN A 91 16.56 -40.51 6.72
N LEU A 92 16.01 -41.03 5.62
CA LEU A 92 15.50 -40.22 4.52
C LEU A 92 14.31 -39.35 4.95
N ASN A 93 13.44 -39.87 5.81
CA ASN A 93 12.32 -39.12 6.36
C ASN A 93 12.80 -38.01 7.31
N THR A 94 13.81 -38.26 8.15
CA THR A 94 14.41 -37.21 8.99
C THR A 94 15.09 -36.13 8.14
N ASP A 95 15.81 -36.51 7.08
CA ASP A 95 16.47 -35.57 6.18
C ASP A 95 15.45 -34.72 5.41
N LEU A 96 14.34 -35.34 4.97
CA LEU A 96 13.21 -34.63 4.34
C LEU A 96 12.56 -33.63 5.30
N GLN A 97 12.32 -34.04 6.56
CA GLN A 97 11.76 -33.15 7.58
C GLN A 97 12.69 -31.97 7.87
N GLN A 98 14.00 -32.21 7.97
CA GLN A 98 14.99 -31.13 8.13
C GLN A 98 15.03 -30.20 6.91
N ALA A 99 14.96 -30.74 5.70
CA ALA A 99 14.92 -29.95 4.47
C ALA A 99 13.65 -29.06 4.42
N LEU A 100 12.49 -29.61 4.78
CA LEU A 100 11.23 -28.85 4.86
C LEU A 100 11.28 -27.76 5.93
N GLN A 101 11.89 -28.00 7.08
CA GLN A 101 12.08 -26.97 8.11
C GLN A 101 13.00 -25.85 7.61
N LYS A 102 14.12 -26.19 6.95
CA LYS A 102 15.02 -25.20 6.33
C LYS A 102 14.30 -24.38 5.25
N LEU A 103 13.48 -25.02 4.42
CA LEU A 103 12.67 -24.34 3.41
C LEU A 103 11.71 -23.34 4.06
N ARG A 104 10.95 -23.75 5.07
CA ARG A 104 10.05 -22.87 5.83
C ARG A 104 10.78 -21.70 6.49
N GLN A 105 12.00 -21.92 6.98
CA GLN A 105 12.82 -20.85 7.54
C GLN A 105 13.27 -19.86 6.46
N ARG A 106 13.67 -20.35 5.28
CA ARG A 106 14.02 -19.51 4.12
C ARG A 106 12.83 -18.67 3.65
N ASP A 107 11.63 -19.23 3.57
CA ASP A 107 10.43 -18.47 3.20
C ASP A 107 10.15 -17.32 4.20
N ARG A 108 10.37 -17.55 5.50
CA ARG A 108 10.25 -16.50 6.52
C ARG A 108 11.33 -15.43 6.38
N GLU A 109 12.56 -15.79 6.01
CA GLU A 109 13.64 -14.83 5.75
C GLU A 109 13.38 -14.03 4.48
N GLU A 110 12.92 -14.69 3.41
CA GLU A 110 12.59 -14.05 2.15
C GLU A 110 11.45 -13.05 2.31
N THR A 111 10.37 -13.42 3.00
CA THR A 111 9.27 -12.50 3.29
C THR A 111 9.72 -11.30 4.13
N LYS A 112 10.64 -11.48 5.09
CA LYS A 112 11.27 -10.37 5.82
C LYS A 112 12.10 -9.48 4.91
N LEU A 113 12.89 -10.05 3.99
CA LEU A 113 13.69 -9.30 3.04
C LEU A 113 12.82 -8.52 2.05
N ARG A 114 11.75 -9.13 1.53
CA ARG A 114 10.77 -8.45 0.67
C ARG A 114 10.14 -7.25 1.39
N ARG A 115 9.72 -7.41 2.65
CA ARG A 115 9.20 -6.30 3.47
C ARG A 115 10.24 -5.19 3.66
N ARG A 116 11.50 -5.53 3.97
CA ARG A 116 12.59 -4.55 4.10
C ARG A 116 12.85 -3.81 2.80
N LEU A 117 12.85 -4.51 1.68
CA LEU A 117 13.04 -3.93 0.35
C LEU A 117 11.92 -2.94 0.01
N SER A 118 10.65 -3.30 0.27
CA SER A 118 9.52 -2.38 0.09
C SER A 118 9.65 -1.12 0.95
N VAL A 119 10.08 -1.24 2.21
CA VAL A 119 10.31 -0.07 3.08
C VAL A 119 11.44 0.81 2.55
N VAL A 120 12.53 0.23 2.04
CA VAL A 120 13.64 1.00 1.45
C VAL A 120 13.20 1.70 0.18
N GLN A 121 12.41 1.05 -0.68
CA GLN A 121 11.84 1.67 -1.88
C GLN A 121 10.97 2.87 -1.55
N LEU A 122 10.04 2.73 -0.59
CA LEU A 122 9.19 3.84 -0.15
C LEU A 122 10.00 5.01 0.40
N LYS A 123 11.06 4.74 1.19
CA LYS A 123 11.94 5.80 1.70
C LYS A 123 12.72 6.50 0.60
N LEU A 124 13.13 5.77 -0.43
CA LEU A 124 13.82 6.33 -1.59
C LEU A 124 12.88 7.24 -2.39
N GLU A 125 11.65 6.77 -2.64
CA GLU A 125 10.60 7.54 -3.33
C GLU A 125 10.29 8.83 -2.57
N GLU A 126 10.06 8.74 -1.25
CA GLU A 126 9.81 9.92 -0.40
C GLU A 126 11.00 10.91 -0.41
N ALA A 127 12.25 10.39 -0.38
CA ALA A 127 13.43 11.24 -0.46
C ALA A 127 13.56 11.93 -1.83
N ALA A 128 13.23 11.23 -2.92
CA ALA A 128 13.23 11.80 -4.26
C ALA A 128 12.16 12.89 -4.40
N GLU A 129 10.96 12.69 -3.87
CA GLU A 129 9.89 13.69 -3.85
C GLU A 129 10.29 14.92 -3.03
N ARG A 130 10.85 14.73 -1.83
CA ARG A 130 11.35 15.84 -1.00
C ARG A 130 12.43 16.64 -1.72
N HIS A 131 13.35 15.98 -2.42
CA HIS A 131 14.36 16.67 -3.23
C HIS A 131 13.75 17.41 -4.41
N SER A 132 12.81 16.82 -5.13
CA SER A 132 12.11 17.47 -6.25
C SER A 132 11.41 18.75 -5.79
N ALA A 133 10.66 18.68 -4.70
CA ALA A 133 9.97 19.84 -4.13
C ALA A 133 10.95 20.94 -3.68
N THR A 134 12.12 20.55 -3.15
CA THR A 134 13.17 21.51 -2.78
C THR A 134 13.76 22.20 -4.01
N ILE A 135 14.02 21.45 -5.08
CA ILE A 135 14.52 22.00 -6.34
C ILE A 135 13.51 22.96 -6.96
N GLU A 136 12.24 22.58 -7.03
CA GLU A 136 11.16 23.44 -7.52
C GLU A 136 11.04 24.74 -6.72
N HIS A 137 11.16 24.66 -5.38
CA HIS A 137 11.15 25.84 -4.52
C HIS A 137 12.33 26.77 -4.79
N VAL A 138 13.55 26.23 -4.95
CA VAL A 138 14.74 27.01 -5.25
C VAL A 138 14.62 27.67 -6.63
N LEU A 139 14.13 26.95 -7.64
CA LEU A 139 13.89 27.51 -8.97
C LEU A 139 12.84 28.62 -8.93
N GLY A 140 11.74 28.43 -8.20
CA GLY A 140 10.73 29.47 -8.00
C GLY A 140 11.29 30.72 -7.32
N LEU A 141 12.18 30.56 -6.33
CA LEU A 141 12.87 31.70 -5.71
C LEU A 141 13.81 32.42 -6.69
N MET A 142 14.52 31.67 -7.54
CA MET A 142 15.37 32.25 -8.58
C MET A 142 14.57 33.07 -9.59
N ASP A 143 13.39 32.61 -10.00
CA ASP A 143 12.51 33.33 -10.92
C ASP A 143 11.98 34.64 -10.32
N VAL A 144 11.55 34.61 -9.05
CA VAL A 144 11.12 35.81 -8.32
C VAL A 144 12.28 36.80 -8.19
N TYR A 145 13.48 36.31 -7.85
CA TYR A 145 14.67 37.16 -7.76
C TYR A 145 15.06 37.74 -9.12
N GLY A 146 15.00 36.94 -10.18
CA GLY A 146 15.24 37.37 -11.56
C GLY A 146 14.30 38.51 -11.97
N SER A 147 13.00 38.32 -11.76
CA SER A 147 11.96 39.32 -12.06
C SER A 147 12.22 40.64 -11.32
N ARG A 148 12.56 40.56 -10.03
CA ARG A 148 12.88 41.75 -9.22
C ARG A 148 14.14 42.48 -9.70
N MET A 149 15.16 41.74 -10.10
CA MET A 149 16.39 42.33 -10.65
C MET A 149 16.12 43.02 -11.99
N GLU A 150 15.24 42.47 -12.82
CA GLU A 150 14.80 43.12 -14.07
C GLU A 150 14.01 44.40 -13.79
N GLU A 151 13.07 44.39 -12.84
CA GLU A 151 12.33 45.58 -12.41
C GLU A 151 13.28 46.70 -11.94
N GLN A 152 14.25 46.35 -11.07
CA GLN A 152 15.25 47.30 -10.60
C GLN A 152 16.13 47.84 -11.74
N ARG A 153 16.51 46.99 -12.70
CA ARG A 153 17.27 47.40 -13.88
C ARG A 153 16.49 48.40 -14.73
N MET A 154 15.20 48.15 -14.94
CA MET A 154 14.31 49.05 -15.68
C MET A 154 14.11 50.38 -14.95
N GLU A 155 13.98 50.35 -13.62
CA GLU A 155 13.88 51.55 -12.80
C GLU A 155 15.17 52.39 -12.85
N LEU A 156 16.34 51.76 -12.74
CA LEU A 156 17.64 52.43 -12.88
C LEU A 156 17.82 53.06 -14.27
N GLN A 157 17.42 52.37 -15.34
CA GLN A 157 17.43 52.96 -16.68
C GLN A 157 16.51 54.18 -16.78
N ARG A 158 15.32 54.11 -16.19
CA ARG A 158 14.38 55.23 -16.14
C ARG A 158 14.94 56.42 -15.36
N LEU A 159 15.56 56.19 -14.20
CA LEU A 159 16.21 57.23 -13.41
C LEU A 159 17.38 57.85 -14.17
N ARG A 160 18.21 57.05 -14.84
CA ARG A 160 19.30 57.53 -15.69
C ARG A 160 18.81 58.43 -16.81
N ALA A 161 17.70 58.08 -17.46
CA ALA A 161 17.08 58.92 -18.47
C ALA A 161 16.59 60.26 -17.89
N LYS A 162 15.99 60.25 -16.69
CA LYS A 162 15.58 61.48 -15.99
C LYS A 162 16.78 62.37 -15.65
N VAL A 163 17.86 61.82 -15.11
CA VAL A 163 19.09 62.57 -14.79
C VAL A 163 19.67 63.20 -16.06
N ASN A 164 19.81 62.43 -17.14
CA ASN A 164 20.29 62.97 -18.42
C ASN A 164 19.39 64.11 -18.95
N ASN A 165 18.08 64.04 -18.75
CA ASN A 165 17.17 65.12 -19.14
C ASN A 165 17.33 66.35 -18.24
N CYS A 166 17.47 66.16 -16.92
CA CYS A 166 17.76 67.24 -15.98
C CYS A 166 19.08 67.94 -16.33
N ASP A 167 20.14 67.18 -16.64
CA ASP A 167 21.43 67.73 -17.04
C ASP A 167 21.31 68.57 -18.31
N LYS A 168 20.63 68.06 -19.35
CA LYS A 168 20.32 68.81 -20.58
C LYS A 168 19.53 70.09 -20.32
N THR A 169 18.53 70.05 -19.42
CA THR A 169 17.77 71.25 -19.06
C THR A 169 18.62 72.24 -18.26
N SER A 170 19.53 71.77 -17.42
CA SER A 170 20.45 72.62 -16.65
C SER A 170 21.50 73.29 -17.54
N GLU A 171 21.98 72.60 -18.57
CA GLU A 171 22.83 73.18 -19.61
C GLU A 171 22.07 74.22 -20.44
N GLY A 172 20.82 73.94 -20.82
CA GLY A 172 19.93 74.91 -21.48
C GLY A 172 19.74 76.18 -20.65
N LEU A 173 19.45 76.04 -19.36
CA LEU A 173 19.29 77.16 -18.43
C LEU A 173 20.61 77.91 -18.14
N ARG A 174 21.76 77.23 -18.15
CA ARG A 174 23.07 77.91 -18.07
C ARG A 174 23.34 78.74 -19.33
N ASN A 175 22.91 78.26 -20.50
CA ASN A 175 23.05 78.99 -21.75
C ASN A 175 22.07 80.17 -21.85
N GLU A 176 20.86 80.04 -21.28
CA GLU A 176 19.88 81.13 -21.18
C GLU A 176 20.21 82.14 -20.06
N GLY A 177 20.80 81.71 -18.95
CA GLY A 177 21.17 82.56 -17.81
C GLY A 177 22.33 83.54 -18.06
N VAL A 178 23.02 83.43 -19.19
CA VAL A 178 23.99 84.45 -19.65
C VAL A 178 23.28 85.65 -20.30
N ILE A 179 21.99 85.53 -20.63
CA ILE A 179 21.22 86.56 -21.33
C ILE A 179 19.95 86.86 -20.52
N SER A 180 19.99 87.96 -19.77
CA SER A 180 18.85 88.65 -19.15
C SER A 180 18.56 88.32 -17.68
N ALA A 181 19.00 89.22 -16.82
CA ALA A 181 18.27 89.54 -15.60
C ALA A 181 18.08 91.06 -15.53
N PRO A 182 16.84 91.58 -15.56
CA PRO A 182 16.56 92.89 -15.01
C PRO A 182 15.78 92.79 -13.70
N VAL A 183 16.31 93.55 -12.77
CA VAL A 183 15.82 93.98 -11.47
C VAL A 183 14.39 94.55 -11.60
N GLY A 184 13.40 93.84 -11.06
CA GLY A 184 12.01 94.35 -10.98
C GLY A 184 11.05 93.49 -10.15
N VAL A 185 11.56 92.60 -9.29
CA VAL A 185 10.79 91.43 -8.83
C VAL A 185 10.60 91.45 -7.30
N ARG A 186 9.80 92.37 -6.78
CA ARG A 186 9.29 92.27 -5.38
C ARG A 186 7.76 92.17 -5.30
N GLY A 187 7.02 92.94 -6.10
CA GLY A 187 5.54 92.81 -6.17
C GLY A 187 5.07 91.51 -6.84
N LEU A 188 5.72 91.10 -7.94
CA LEU A 188 5.43 89.83 -8.62
C LEU A 188 5.80 88.60 -7.78
N LYS A 189 6.80 88.70 -6.89
CA LYS A 189 7.18 87.60 -5.98
C LYS A 189 6.10 87.32 -4.94
N ALA A 190 5.44 88.35 -4.41
CA ALA A 190 4.39 88.15 -3.42
C ALA A 190 3.18 87.40 -4.01
N SER A 191 2.76 87.77 -5.23
CA SER A 191 1.68 87.08 -5.94
C SER A 191 2.06 85.65 -6.37
N ALA A 192 3.29 85.44 -6.85
CA ALA A 192 3.79 84.10 -7.20
C ALA A 192 3.88 83.18 -5.97
N VAL A 193 4.40 83.68 -4.84
CA VAL A 193 4.47 82.94 -3.58
C VAL A 193 3.07 82.63 -3.05
N GLN A 194 2.11 83.54 -3.20
CA GLN A 194 0.73 83.28 -2.78
C GLN A 194 0.06 82.18 -3.63
N ALA A 195 0.25 82.20 -4.95
CA ALA A 195 -0.26 81.15 -5.84
C ALA A 195 0.39 79.78 -5.56
N GLU A 196 1.70 79.77 -5.29
CA GLU A 196 2.42 78.56 -4.88
C GLU A 196 1.91 78.03 -3.53
N ASN A 197 1.64 78.89 -2.56
CA ASN A 197 1.13 78.50 -1.25
C ASN A 197 -0.27 77.86 -1.36
N GLU A 198 -1.16 78.43 -2.17
CA GLU A 198 -2.46 77.79 -2.45
C GLU A 198 -2.33 76.47 -3.22
N SER A 199 -1.37 76.37 -4.15
CA SER A 199 -1.05 75.10 -4.84
C SER A 199 -0.55 74.02 -3.87
N LEU A 200 0.38 74.39 -2.97
CA LEU A 200 0.90 73.51 -1.93
C LEU A 200 -0.20 73.10 -0.95
N LYS A 201 -1.08 74.01 -0.56
CA LYS A 201 -2.23 73.73 0.32
C LYS A 201 -3.19 72.74 -0.33
N ASN A 202 -3.49 72.90 -1.62
CA ASN A 202 -4.29 71.93 -2.37
C ASN A 202 -3.60 70.56 -2.46
N ARG A 203 -2.28 70.54 -2.66
CA ARG A 203 -1.50 69.31 -2.69
C ARG A 203 -1.46 68.60 -1.34
N VAL A 204 -1.29 69.34 -0.24
CA VAL A 204 -1.37 68.80 1.12
C VAL A 204 -2.75 68.21 1.38
N LYS A 205 -3.82 68.90 0.96
CA LYS A 205 -5.19 68.37 1.09
C LYS A 205 -5.36 67.05 0.32
N SER A 206 -4.95 67.01 -0.95
CA SER A 206 -4.99 65.78 -1.78
C SER A 206 -4.22 64.63 -1.15
N LEU A 207 -3.00 64.88 -0.64
CA LEU A 207 -2.18 63.86 0.02
C LEU A 207 -2.79 63.40 1.35
N THR A 208 -3.52 64.28 2.03
CA THR A 208 -4.22 63.93 3.28
C THR A 208 -5.41 63.01 2.99
N ASP A 209 -6.16 63.29 1.92
CA ASP A 209 -7.28 62.45 1.48
C ASP A 209 -6.77 61.06 1.01
N GLU A 210 -5.72 61.01 0.20
CA GLU A 210 -5.07 59.75 -0.22
C GLU A 210 -4.55 58.94 0.98
N ARG A 211 -3.93 59.60 1.97
CA ARG A 211 -3.47 58.94 3.19
C ARG A 211 -4.62 58.28 3.96
N GLU A 212 -5.77 58.95 4.02
CA GLU A 212 -6.95 58.43 4.72
C GLU A 212 -7.56 57.24 3.96
N GLU A 213 -7.59 57.28 2.63
CA GLU A 213 -8.01 56.14 1.80
C GLU A 213 -7.08 54.93 1.97
N LEU A 214 -5.76 55.14 1.92
CA LEU A 214 -4.77 54.09 2.16
C LEU A 214 -4.89 53.50 3.57
N ARG A 215 -5.19 54.33 4.57
CA ARG A 215 -5.43 53.88 5.94
C ARG A 215 -6.65 52.97 6.03
N LYS A 216 -7.76 53.35 5.38
CA LYS A 216 -8.97 52.51 5.30
C LYS A 216 -8.71 51.19 4.58
N MET A 217 -7.97 51.22 3.48
CA MET A 217 -7.61 50.01 2.75
C MET A 217 -6.72 49.07 3.58
N THR A 218 -5.74 49.63 4.29
CA THR A 218 -4.86 48.86 5.18
C THR A 218 -5.65 48.21 6.30
N GLN A 219 -6.62 48.91 6.89
CA GLN A 219 -7.50 48.36 7.91
C GLN A 219 -8.34 47.19 7.36
N ARG A 220 -8.96 47.34 6.20
CA ARG A 220 -9.74 46.26 5.57
C ARG A 220 -8.91 45.02 5.31
N LEU A 221 -7.71 45.18 4.74
CA LEU A 221 -6.78 44.07 4.52
C LEU A 221 -6.35 43.40 5.82
N GLN A 222 -6.21 44.16 6.90
CA GLN A 222 -5.89 43.63 8.22
C GLN A 222 -7.06 42.81 8.80
N ASP A 223 -8.30 43.29 8.64
CA ASP A 223 -9.50 42.57 9.08
C ASP A 223 -9.70 41.27 8.27
N GLU A 224 -9.54 41.33 6.94
CA GLU A 224 -9.58 40.15 6.05
C GLU A 224 -8.48 39.14 6.40
N LYS A 225 -7.28 39.60 6.75
CA LYS A 225 -6.19 38.73 7.18
C LYS A 225 -6.56 37.99 8.47
N GLU A 226 -7.14 38.68 9.45
CA GLU A 226 -7.54 38.07 10.72
C GLU A 226 -8.67 37.04 10.53
N GLU A 227 -9.67 37.37 9.71
CA GLU A 227 -10.73 36.43 9.35
C GLU A 227 -10.15 35.18 8.68
N ASN A 228 -9.27 35.34 7.70
CA ASN A 228 -8.60 34.23 7.03
C ASN A 228 -7.80 33.37 8.03
N LEU A 229 -7.03 33.98 8.94
CA LEU A 229 -6.28 33.26 9.96
C LEU A 229 -7.21 32.43 10.85
N GLN A 230 -8.36 32.98 11.23
CA GLN A 230 -9.35 32.26 12.03
C GLN A 230 -9.97 31.10 11.24
N THR A 231 -10.32 31.30 9.97
CA THR A 231 -10.83 30.24 9.09
C THR A 231 -9.80 29.13 8.91
N PHE A 232 -8.53 29.47 8.67
CA PHE A 232 -7.44 28.49 8.55
C PHE A 232 -7.25 27.70 9.86
N SER A 233 -7.29 28.38 11.01
CA SER A 233 -7.21 27.73 12.32
C SER A 233 -8.35 26.72 12.51
N ASN A 234 -9.59 27.12 12.20
CA ASN A 234 -10.76 26.26 12.30
C ASN A 234 -10.67 25.03 11.38
N ILE A 235 -10.27 25.24 10.12
CA ILE A 235 -10.09 24.15 9.14
C ILE A 235 -8.99 23.19 9.63
N ARG A 236 -7.85 23.71 10.09
CA ARG A 236 -6.75 22.91 10.61
C ARG A 236 -7.20 22.04 11.79
N ASN A 237 -7.91 22.64 12.76
CA ASN A 237 -8.38 21.93 13.93
C ASN A 237 -9.39 20.82 13.55
N LYS A 238 -10.30 21.10 12.60
CA LYS A 238 -11.23 20.11 12.08
C LYS A 238 -10.50 18.94 11.39
N LEU A 239 -9.55 19.24 10.50
CA LEU A 239 -8.75 18.18 9.85
C LEU A 239 -7.96 17.36 10.87
N THR A 240 -7.46 18.00 11.93
CA THR A 240 -6.69 17.31 12.97
C THR A 240 -7.59 16.33 13.73
N ALA A 241 -8.81 16.75 14.07
CA ALA A 241 -9.81 15.87 14.69
C ALA A 241 -10.21 14.71 13.75
N ASP A 242 -10.49 15.00 12.48
CA ASP A 242 -10.85 13.98 11.48
C ASP A 242 -9.71 12.94 11.31
N ILE A 243 -8.45 13.38 11.31
CA ILE A 243 -7.28 12.49 11.24
C ILE A 243 -7.22 11.58 12.46
N MET A 244 -7.41 12.13 13.67
CA MET A 244 -7.40 11.34 14.90
C MET A 244 -8.52 10.29 14.91
N ASP A 245 -9.74 10.68 14.52
CA ASP A 245 -10.89 9.78 14.43
C ASP A 245 -10.64 8.64 13.42
N LYS A 246 -10.03 8.96 12.27
CA LYS A 246 -9.69 7.96 11.26
C LYS A 246 -8.57 7.03 11.72
N GLN A 247 -7.57 7.54 12.44
CA GLN A 247 -6.53 6.71 13.04
C GLN A 247 -7.09 5.72 14.06
N GLU A 248 -8.04 6.16 14.89
CA GLU A 248 -8.73 5.28 15.84
C GLU A 248 -9.56 4.21 15.13
N GLN A 249 -10.33 4.58 14.09
CA GLN A 249 -11.08 3.62 13.28
C GLN A 249 -10.17 2.55 12.63
N ILE A 250 -9.00 2.96 12.12
CA ILE A 250 -8.00 2.05 11.56
C ILE A 250 -7.44 1.13 12.64
N HIS A 251 -7.15 1.66 13.84
CA HIS A 251 -6.65 0.85 14.96
C HIS A 251 -7.65 -0.23 15.37
N GLN A 252 -8.94 0.13 15.50
CA GLN A 252 -10.01 -0.80 15.81
C GLN A 252 -10.22 -1.85 14.73
N ALA A 253 -10.18 -1.46 13.46
CA ALA A 253 -10.29 -2.39 12.34
C ALA A 253 -9.11 -3.39 12.30
N ASN A 254 -7.88 -2.91 12.53
CA ASN A 254 -6.70 -3.77 12.62
C ASN A 254 -6.77 -4.75 13.78
N LYS A 255 -7.29 -4.32 14.94
CA LYS A 255 -7.53 -5.20 16.09
C LYS A 255 -8.51 -6.32 15.72
N LYS A 256 -9.66 -5.99 15.11
CA LYS A 256 -10.65 -6.98 14.65
C LYS A 256 -10.08 -7.94 13.60
N LEU A 257 -9.31 -7.43 12.65
CA LEU A 257 -8.65 -8.28 11.63
C LEU A 257 -7.68 -9.27 12.27
N LYS A 258 -6.94 -8.84 13.30
CA LYS A 258 -6.05 -9.73 14.05
C LYS A 258 -6.84 -10.81 14.80
N GLU A 259 -7.90 -10.42 15.50
CA GLU A 259 -8.79 -11.37 16.21
C GLU A 259 -9.37 -12.42 15.26
N LEU A 260 -9.90 -12.00 14.11
CA LEU A 260 -10.41 -12.91 13.08
C LEU A 260 -9.32 -13.79 12.45
N SER A 261 -8.12 -13.25 12.27
CA SER A 261 -6.97 -14.03 11.76
C SER A 261 -6.54 -15.10 12.76
N ASP A 262 -6.50 -14.77 14.05
CA ASP A 262 -6.14 -15.70 15.12
C ASP A 262 -7.24 -16.78 15.26
N GLU A 263 -8.52 -16.41 15.14
CA GLU A 263 -9.64 -17.35 15.13
C GLU A 263 -9.61 -18.28 13.91
N ALA A 264 -9.34 -17.75 12.71
CA ALA A 264 -9.20 -18.56 11.50
C ALA A 264 -8.04 -19.56 11.63
N ALA A 265 -6.90 -19.14 12.17
CA ALA A 265 -5.78 -20.03 12.43
C ALA A 265 -6.14 -21.14 13.44
N ALA A 266 -6.91 -20.83 14.48
CA ALA A 266 -7.39 -21.83 15.43
C ALA A 266 -8.35 -22.84 14.78
N ARG A 267 -9.26 -22.37 13.92
CA ARG A 267 -10.17 -23.23 13.13
C ARG A 267 -9.40 -24.13 12.16
N ASP A 268 -8.38 -23.61 11.49
CA ASP A 268 -7.54 -24.40 10.58
C ASP A 268 -6.81 -25.53 11.31
N ILE A 269 -6.29 -25.26 12.51
CA ILE A 269 -5.67 -26.30 13.37
C ILE A 269 -6.70 -27.38 13.71
N LEU A 270 -7.92 -27.00 14.11
CA LEU A 270 -8.98 -27.95 14.41
C LEU A 270 -9.35 -28.81 13.19
N VAL A 271 -9.49 -28.20 12.01
CA VAL A 271 -9.75 -28.93 10.76
C VAL A 271 -8.65 -29.93 10.45
N GLN A 272 -7.38 -29.57 10.66
CA GLN A 272 -6.26 -30.49 10.49
C GLN A 272 -6.32 -31.66 11.48
N GLN A 273 -6.65 -31.39 12.75
CA GLN A 273 -6.81 -32.44 13.76
C GLN A 273 -7.98 -33.37 13.43
N VAL A 274 -9.12 -32.84 12.98
CA VAL A 274 -10.27 -33.63 12.52
C VAL A 274 -9.91 -34.48 11.30
N ARG A 275 -9.22 -33.92 10.32
CA ARG A 275 -8.75 -34.67 9.14
C ARG A 275 -7.84 -35.84 9.55
N LEU A 276 -6.91 -35.59 10.47
CA LEU A 276 -6.03 -36.63 11.00
C LEU A 276 -6.83 -37.71 11.75
N PHE A 277 -7.80 -37.30 12.58
CA PHE A 277 -8.67 -38.22 13.30
C PHE A 277 -9.46 -39.13 12.35
N VAL A 278 -10.07 -38.57 11.31
CA VAL A 278 -10.77 -39.35 10.27
C VAL A 278 -9.83 -40.35 9.61
N GLN A 279 -8.59 -39.96 9.27
CA GLN A 279 -7.60 -40.89 8.71
C GLN A 279 -7.29 -42.05 9.65
N MET A 280 -7.22 -41.82 10.97
CA MET A 280 -7.01 -42.89 11.94
C MET A 280 -8.22 -43.81 12.10
N VAL A 281 -9.44 -43.27 12.07
CA VAL A 281 -10.69 -44.05 12.14
C VAL A 281 -10.98 -44.79 10.82
N CYS A 282 -10.32 -44.40 9.72
CA CYS A 282 -10.38 -45.13 8.45
C CYS A 282 -9.24 -46.14 8.27
N GLN A 283 -8.49 -46.49 9.33
CA GLN A 283 -7.45 -47.51 9.24
C GLN A 283 -8.05 -48.91 9.03
N PRO A 284 -7.43 -49.77 8.20
CA PRO A 284 -7.96 -51.08 7.83
C PRO A 284 -7.87 -52.13 8.96
N ASP A 285 -7.20 -51.83 10.07
CA ASP A 285 -6.77 -52.83 11.05
C ASP A 285 -7.65 -52.93 12.30
N PHE A 286 -8.89 -52.40 12.27
CA PHE A 286 -9.79 -52.61 13.41
C PHE A 286 -10.17 -54.09 13.54
N HIS A 287 -10.04 -54.61 14.76
CA HIS A 287 -10.44 -55.98 15.07
C HIS A 287 -11.96 -56.05 15.18
N VAL A 288 -12.56 -56.99 14.45
CA VAL A 288 -13.99 -57.28 14.55
C VAL A 288 -14.16 -58.52 15.43
N VAL A 289 -15.03 -58.42 16.44
CA VAL A 289 -15.38 -59.50 17.36
C VAL A 289 -16.84 -59.88 17.25
N LYS A 290 -17.19 -61.13 17.58
CA LYS A 290 -18.56 -61.64 17.39
C LYS A 290 -19.57 -60.96 18.33
N ASP A 291 -19.21 -60.83 19.60
CA ASP A 291 -20.08 -60.40 20.69
C ASP A 291 -19.24 -60.06 21.94
N THR A 292 -19.86 -60.04 23.12
CA THR A 292 -19.20 -59.82 24.42
C THR A 292 -18.17 -60.89 24.79
N SER A 293 -18.10 -62.02 24.06
CA SER A 293 -17.05 -63.04 24.24
C SER A 293 -15.68 -62.60 23.68
N LEU A 294 -15.63 -61.48 22.95
CA LEU A 294 -14.43 -60.94 22.30
C LEU A 294 -13.73 -61.91 21.34
N GLN A 295 -14.41 -62.97 20.89
CA GLN A 295 -13.85 -63.91 19.93
C GLN A 295 -13.71 -63.26 18.54
N PRO A 296 -12.58 -63.48 17.83
CA PRO A 296 -12.35 -62.89 16.53
C PRO A 296 -13.37 -63.35 15.50
N VAL A 297 -13.70 -62.43 14.59
CA VAL A 297 -14.59 -62.71 13.47
C VAL A 297 -13.81 -63.43 12.37
N ASP A 298 -14.08 -64.73 12.20
CA ASP A 298 -13.71 -65.54 11.04
C ASP A 298 -13.92 -64.83 9.69
N ARG A 299 -12.91 -64.86 8.81
CA ARG A 299 -12.86 -63.98 7.62
C ARG A 299 -13.67 -64.48 6.42
N SER A 300 -14.15 -65.73 6.45
CA SER A 300 -14.80 -66.42 5.32
C SER A 300 -16.33 -66.50 5.40
N ARG A 301 -16.95 -65.64 6.20
CA ARG A 301 -18.41 -65.63 6.42
C ARG A 301 -19.14 -64.82 5.34
N THR A 302 -20.36 -65.23 5.02
CA THR A 302 -21.23 -64.62 4.01
C THR A 302 -21.90 -63.32 4.47
N GLU A 303 -21.99 -63.07 5.78
CA GLU A 303 -22.62 -61.87 6.35
C GLU A 303 -21.64 -61.00 7.15
N PRO A 304 -21.68 -59.66 6.97
CA PRO A 304 -20.85 -58.72 7.71
C PRO A 304 -21.45 -58.44 9.10
N THR A 305 -21.34 -59.41 10.02
CA THR A 305 -21.83 -59.27 11.40
C THR A 305 -20.69 -59.32 12.42
N GLY A 306 -20.71 -58.38 13.36
CA GLY A 306 -19.75 -58.28 14.47
C GLY A 306 -19.63 -56.86 15.03
N PHE A 307 -18.99 -56.73 16.18
CA PHE A 307 -18.66 -55.48 16.83
C PHE A 307 -17.21 -55.08 16.50
N VAL A 308 -17.00 -53.81 16.19
CA VAL A 308 -15.66 -53.25 15.91
C VAL A 308 -15.02 -52.81 17.22
N LEU A 309 -13.84 -53.34 17.53
CA LEU A 309 -13.04 -52.89 18.66
C LEU A 309 -12.32 -51.59 18.29
N VAL A 310 -12.77 -50.49 18.88
CA VAL A 310 -12.15 -49.18 18.73
C VAL A 310 -11.26 -48.91 19.95
N PRO A 311 -9.95 -48.62 19.76
CA PRO A 311 -9.06 -48.19 20.83
C PRO A 311 -9.62 -46.99 21.60
N LEU A 312 -9.57 -47.07 22.94
CA LEU A 312 -10.03 -45.99 23.82
C LEU A 312 -9.34 -44.66 23.54
N THR A 313 -8.05 -44.69 23.16
CA THR A 313 -7.29 -43.49 22.79
C THR A 313 -7.90 -42.75 21.60
N LEU A 314 -8.39 -43.47 20.59
CA LEU A 314 -9.09 -42.87 19.46
C LEU A 314 -10.42 -42.28 19.90
N MET A 315 -11.19 -42.97 20.75
CA MET A 315 -12.44 -42.42 21.27
C MET A 315 -12.22 -41.13 22.08
N LEU A 316 -11.23 -41.11 22.99
CA LEU A 316 -10.90 -39.92 23.77
C LEU A 316 -10.42 -38.77 22.89
N GLN A 317 -9.64 -39.08 21.85
CA GLN A 317 -9.21 -38.08 20.89
C GLN A 317 -10.40 -37.49 20.11
N GLY A 318 -11.33 -38.33 19.65
CA GLY A 318 -12.57 -37.88 19.02
C GLY A 318 -13.39 -36.97 19.95
N TYR A 319 -13.54 -37.35 21.22
CA TYR A 319 -14.20 -36.52 22.24
C TYR A 319 -13.51 -35.16 22.43
N SER A 320 -12.18 -35.12 22.40
CA SER A 320 -11.42 -33.87 22.51
C SER A 320 -11.55 -32.92 21.30
N LEU A 321 -12.12 -33.38 20.18
CA LEU A 321 -12.39 -32.54 19.01
C LEU A 321 -13.78 -31.91 19.01
N LEU A 322 -14.67 -32.40 19.87
CA LEU A 322 -16.01 -31.84 20.04
C LEU A 322 -15.94 -30.45 20.69
N SER A 323 -16.92 -29.61 20.38
CA SER A 323 -17.13 -28.35 21.10
C SER A 323 -17.52 -28.65 22.56
N ASN A 324 -17.36 -27.67 23.46
CA ASN A 324 -17.73 -27.89 24.85
C ASN A 324 -19.24 -28.21 25.00
N GLU A 325 -20.09 -27.59 24.18
CA GLU A 325 -21.54 -27.85 24.16
C GLU A 325 -21.83 -29.31 23.75
N ASP A 326 -21.23 -29.77 22.64
CA ASP A 326 -21.40 -31.15 22.17
C ASP A 326 -20.88 -32.19 23.18
N ARG A 327 -19.81 -31.85 23.92
CA ARG A 327 -19.25 -32.72 24.95
C ARG A 327 -20.19 -32.89 26.12
N ASP A 328 -20.82 -31.81 26.57
CA ASP A 328 -21.76 -31.83 27.68
C ASP A 328 -23.03 -32.60 27.29
N ASP A 329 -23.54 -32.38 26.08
CA ASP A 329 -24.67 -33.12 25.51
C ASP A 329 -24.39 -34.63 25.42
N LEU A 330 -23.18 -35.01 24.97
CA LEU A 330 -22.77 -36.40 24.90
C LEU A 330 -22.73 -37.04 26.29
N VAL A 331 -22.19 -36.33 27.29
CA VAL A 331 -22.12 -36.81 28.68
C VAL A 331 -23.52 -37.02 29.25
N GLU A 332 -24.45 -36.09 29.01
CA GLU A 332 -25.84 -36.23 29.43
C GLU A 332 -26.54 -37.41 28.76
N LEU A 333 -26.34 -37.61 27.45
CA LEU A 333 -26.85 -38.78 26.72
C LEU A 333 -26.38 -40.11 27.33
N TYR A 334 -25.11 -40.20 27.73
CA TYR A 334 -24.60 -41.40 28.40
C TYR A 334 -25.17 -41.56 29.81
N ARG A 335 -25.35 -40.48 30.58
CA ARG A 335 -25.98 -40.53 31.90
C ARG A 335 -27.40 -41.08 31.83
N GLN A 336 -28.20 -40.62 30.87
CA GLN A 336 -29.59 -41.07 30.66
C GLN A 336 -29.71 -42.54 30.25
N ARG A 337 -28.68 -43.10 29.59
CA ARG A 337 -28.66 -44.53 29.21
C ARG A 337 -28.18 -45.45 30.34
N LEU A 338 -27.59 -44.89 31.38
CA LEU A 338 -27.06 -45.63 32.55
C LEU A 338 -28.07 -45.70 33.71
N THR A 339 -29.07 -44.82 33.72
CA THR A 339 -30.27 -44.89 34.57
C THR A 339 -31.37 -45.67 33.88
#